data_AF-A0A9E5R3A8-F1
#
_entry.id   AF-A0A9E5R3A8-F1
#
_cell.length_a   1.000
_cell.length_b   1.000
_cell.length_c   1.000
_cell.angle_alpha   90.00
_cell.angle_beta   90.00
_cell.angle_gamma   90.00
#
_symmetry.space_group_name_H-M   'P 1'
#
loop_
_entity.id
_entity.type
_entity.pdbx_description
1 polymer ?
#
loop_
_entity_poly.entity_id
_entity_poly.type
_entity_poly.pdbx_seq_one_letter_code
_entity_poly.pdbx_strand_id
1 'polypeptide(L)'
;MAWLWRMALIVVLVSSLALPVATAQDDDEATPAPPLVELNTVNIKQATVFLMQVVDTPAGPVTSCVGSGTLVSTDGLILTNAHVVSPSPSCQADRIVVALSLRVDEPAVPTYVAEILDANRGYDLAVLQITRFIDGRTVDRNTLKLPICGAWRFLRCAAG
;
A
#
# COMPACT_ATOMS: atom_id res chain seq x y z
N MET A 1 -56.12 9.45 -48.76
CA MET A 1 -55.35 9.79 -49.98
C MET A 1 -53.91 10.01 -49.56
N ALA A 2 -52.95 9.10 -49.78
CA ALA A 2 -52.35 8.76 -51.08
C ALA A 2 -51.75 10.03 -51.73
N TRP A 3 -50.49 10.13 -52.19
CA TRP A 3 -49.66 9.11 -52.85
C TRP A 3 -48.29 9.74 -53.27
N LEU A 4 -47.21 8.93 -53.31
CA LEU A 4 -45.98 8.97 -54.18
C LEU A 4 -44.80 9.92 -53.83
N TRP A 5 -43.51 9.61 -53.98
CA TRP A 5 -42.62 8.45 -54.30
C TRP A 5 -41.17 8.96 -54.03
N ARG A 6 -40.14 8.24 -53.57
CA ARG A 6 -39.37 7.10 -54.12
C ARG A 6 -38.42 6.62 -52.99
N MET A 7 -38.44 5.36 -52.56
CA MET A 7 -37.64 4.23 -53.06
C MET A 7 -36.11 4.43 -53.07
N ALA A 8 -35.42 3.71 -52.17
CA ALA A 8 -34.30 2.83 -52.54
C ALA A 8 -34.17 1.71 -51.48
N LEU A 9 -34.60 0.51 -51.87
CA LEU A 9 -34.26 -0.75 -51.20
C LEU A 9 -32.74 -0.95 -51.34
N ILE A 10 -32.04 -1.19 -50.23
CA ILE A 10 -30.72 -1.84 -50.30
C ILE A 10 -30.91 -3.23 -49.70
N VAL A 11 -31.03 -4.21 -50.59
CA VAL A 11 -30.84 -5.62 -50.28
C VAL A 11 -29.33 -5.83 -50.13
N VAL A 12 -28.84 -6.02 -48.91
CA VAL A 12 -27.51 -6.59 -48.72
C VAL A 12 -27.70 -8.09 -48.51
N LEU A 13 -27.27 -8.85 -49.51
CA LEU A 13 -27.12 -10.30 -49.47
C LEU A 13 -26.27 -10.69 -48.25
N VAL A 14 -26.81 -11.55 -47.39
CA VAL A 14 -26.04 -12.29 -46.39
C VAL A 14 -25.20 -13.30 -47.14
N SER A 15 -23.99 -12.92 -47.53
CA SER A 15 -22.96 -13.84 -47.99
C SER A 15 -22.34 -14.51 -46.77
N SER A 16 -22.71 -15.76 -46.53
CA SER A 16 -22.08 -16.66 -45.56
C SER A 16 -20.63 -16.96 -45.96
N LEU A 17 -19.72 -16.08 -45.56
CA LEU A 17 -18.29 -16.39 -45.50
C LEU A 17 -18.06 -17.31 -44.29
N ALA A 18 -18.05 -18.61 -44.54
CA ALA A 18 -17.48 -19.57 -43.60
C ALA A 18 -15.97 -19.29 -43.54
N LEU A 19 -15.54 -18.58 -42.50
CA LEU A 19 -14.12 -18.49 -42.16
C LEU A 19 -13.66 -19.89 -41.73
N PRO A 20 -12.51 -20.38 -42.23
CA PRO A 20 -11.91 -21.56 -41.65
C PRO A 20 -11.52 -21.20 -40.21
N VAL A 21 -12.11 -21.90 -39.24
CA VAL A 21 -11.60 -21.89 -37.86
C VAL A 21 -10.20 -22.50 -37.94
N ALA A 22 -9.19 -21.64 -37.87
CA ALA A 22 -7.84 -22.07 -37.57
C ALA A 22 -7.88 -22.62 -36.15
N THR A 23 -7.78 -23.94 -36.01
CA THR A 23 -7.46 -24.56 -34.74
C THR A 23 -6.04 -24.13 -34.40
N ALA A 24 -5.90 -23.08 -33.60
CA ALA A 24 -4.64 -22.84 -32.90
C ALA A 24 -4.40 -24.07 -32.03
N GLN A 25 -3.41 -24.88 -32.40
CA GLN A 25 -2.89 -25.93 -31.54
C GLN A 25 -2.21 -25.23 -30.38
N ASP A 26 -2.88 -25.25 -29.23
CA ASP A 26 -2.33 -24.84 -27.94
C ASP A 26 -1.33 -25.91 -27.52
N ASP A 27 -0.11 -25.83 -28.06
CA ASP A 27 1.05 -26.53 -27.51
C ASP A 27 1.50 -25.75 -26.25
N ASP A 28 0.63 -25.79 -25.23
CA ASP A 28 0.80 -25.13 -23.95
C ASP A 28 1.68 -26.02 -23.06
N GLU A 29 2.98 -26.04 -23.35
CA GLU A 29 3.99 -26.50 -22.39
C GLU A 29 4.08 -25.46 -21.27
N ALA A 30 3.06 -25.47 -20.40
CA ALA A 30 2.94 -24.60 -19.25
C ALA A 30 4.14 -24.81 -18.34
N THR A 31 5.10 -23.89 -18.40
CA THR A 31 6.12 -23.75 -17.35
C THR A 31 5.36 -23.60 -16.03
N PRO A 32 5.59 -24.46 -15.02
CA PRO A 32 4.84 -24.39 -13.78
C PRO A 32 5.07 -23.01 -13.18
N ALA A 33 3.96 -22.27 -12.96
CA ALA A 33 4.01 -21.00 -12.28
C ALA A 33 4.81 -21.18 -10.98
N PRO A 34 5.73 -20.26 -10.65
CA PRO A 34 6.46 -20.34 -9.40
C PRO A 34 5.44 -20.50 -8.26
N PRO A 35 5.68 -21.40 -7.30
CA PRO A 35 4.73 -21.64 -6.23
C PRO A 35 4.44 -20.30 -5.56
N LEU A 36 3.15 -19.96 -5.44
CA LEU A 36 2.74 -18.78 -4.70
C LEU A 36 3.35 -18.90 -3.30
N VAL A 37 4.16 -17.91 -2.91
CA VAL A 37 4.66 -17.82 -1.55
C VAL A 37 3.45 -17.81 -0.65
N GLU A 38 3.31 -18.86 0.17
CA GLU A 38 2.17 -18.97 1.07
C GLU A 38 2.16 -17.74 1.99
N LEU A 39 1.05 -17.01 1.93
CA LEU A 39 0.93 -15.73 2.59
C LEU A 39 0.84 -15.97 4.11
N ASN A 40 1.94 -15.73 4.84
CA ASN A 40 1.92 -15.83 6.30
C ASN A 40 1.07 -14.69 6.88
N THR A 41 -0.19 -14.99 7.14
CA THR A 41 -1.20 -14.01 7.60
C THR A 41 -0.87 -13.41 8.96
N VAL A 42 -0.19 -14.15 9.84
CA VAL A 42 0.23 -13.63 11.15
C VAL A 42 1.30 -12.55 10.97
N ASN A 43 2.34 -12.83 10.18
CA ASN A 43 3.42 -11.88 9.93
C ASN A 43 2.91 -10.60 9.26
N ILE A 44 1.98 -10.73 8.30
CA ILE A 44 1.43 -9.56 7.59
C ILE A 44 0.55 -8.71 8.51
N LYS A 45 -0.28 -9.34 9.36
CA LYS A 45 -1.07 -8.61 10.36
C LYS A 45 -0.16 -7.85 11.31
N GLN A 46 0.92 -8.46 11.78
CA GLN A 46 1.86 -7.84 12.72
C GLN A 46 2.78 -6.79 12.07
N ALA A 47 3.10 -6.95 10.79
CA ALA A 47 3.86 -5.97 10.03
C ALA A 47 3.02 -4.77 9.57
N THR A 48 1.69 -4.87 9.61
CA THR A 48 0.80 -3.74 9.33
C THR A 48 0.68 -2.87 10.57
N VAL A 49 0.92 -1.57 10.41
CA VAL A 49 0.90 -0.61 11.52
C VAL A 49 -0.12 0.49 11.27
N PHE A 50 -0.64 1.07 12.35
CA PHE A 50 -1.43 2.30 12.28
C PHE A 50 -0.50 3.50 12.47
N LEU A 51 -0.67 4.49 11.61
CA LEU A 51 0.05 5.75 11.65
C LEU A 51 -0.92 6.83 12.07
N MET A 52 -0.64 7.48 13.19
CA MET A 52 -1.50 8.50 13.78
C MET A 52 -0.75 9.82 13.76
N GLN A 53 -1.32 10.81 13.07
CA GLN A 53 -0.83 12.18 13.14
C GLN A 53 -1.39 12.83 14.40
N VAL A 54 -0.51 13.28 15.28
CA VAL A 54 -0.87 13.77 16.62
C VAL A 54 -0.40 15.21 16.77
N VAL A 55 -1.29 16.06 17.29
CA VAL A 55 -1.02 17.44 17.71
C VAL A 55 -1.02 17.49 19.23
N ASP A 56 0.00 18.11 19.80
CA ASP A 56 0.08 18.37 21.24
C ASP A 56 -0.66 19.67 21.56
N THR A 57 -1.77 19.55 22.29
CA THR A 57 -2.53 20.70 22.77
C THR A 57 -2.36 20.85 24.28
N PRO A 58 -2.67 22.03 24.85
CA PRO A 58 -2.68 22.21 26.31
C PRO A 58 -3.65 21.26 27.04
N ALA A 59 -4.69 20.73 26.36
CA ALA A 59 -5.63 19.77 26.91
C ALA A 59 -5.17 18.30 26.79
N GLY A 60 -4.04 18.07 26.10
CA GLY A 60 -3.49 16.75 25.82
C GLY A 60 -3.28 16.50 24.32
N PRO A 61 -2.65 15.36 23.97
CA PRO A 61 -2.43 14.98 22.58
C PRO A 61 -3.75 14.61 21.89
N VAL A 62 -3.97 15.14 20.69
CA VAL A 62 -5.15 14.87 19.86
C VAL A 62 -4.71 14.26 18.53
N THR A 63 -5.30 13.13 18.16
CA THR A 63 -5.11 12.52 16.84
C THR A 63 -5.93 13.27 15.80
N SER A 64 -5.26 13.85 14.80
CA SER A 64 -5.92 14.57 13.69
C SER A 64 -6.36 13.61 12.58
N CYS A 65 -5.45 12.72 12.15
CA CYS A 65 -5.66 11.79 11.05
C CYS A 65 -5.00 10.44 11.36
N VAL A 66 -5.55 9.39 10.74
CA VAL A 66 -5.08 8.00 10.88
C VAL A 66 -4.93 7.40 9.49
N GLY A 67 -3.83 6.69 9.28
CA GLY A 67 -3.61 5.84 8.12
C GLY A 67 -2.88 4.56 8.52
N SER A 68 -2.36 3.86 7.52
CA SER A 68 -1.62 2.61 7.71
C SER A 68 -0.23 2.69 7.11
N GLY A 69 0.64 1.79 7.57
CA GLY A 69 1.94 1.55 6.98
C GLY A 69 2.31 0.08 7.08
N THR A 70 3.43 -0.28 6.46
CA THR A 70 3.99 -1.62 6.52
C THR A 70 5.41 -1.56 7.04
N LEU A 71 5.70 -2.32 8.09
CA LEU A 71 7.05 -2.59 8.56
C LEU A 71 7.78 -3.43 7.52
N VAL A 72 8.83 -2.83 6.98
CA VAL A 72 9.63 -3.42 5.92
C VAL A 72 11.03 -3.78 6.39
N SER A 73 11.47 -3.27 7.55
CA SER A 73 12.73 -3.69 8.19
C SER A 73 12.57 -3.95 9.68
N THR A 74 13.39 -4.87 10.20
CA THR A 74 13.37 -5.28 11.61
C THR A 74 13.84 -4.18 12.55
N ASP A 75 14.56 -3.18 12.03
CA ASP A 75 15.03 -1.99 12.75
C ASP A 75 14.07 -0.79 12.63
N GLY A 76 12.89 -0.99 12.04
CA GLY A 76 11.77 -0.04 12.14
C GLY A 76 11.59 0.92 10.97
N LEU A 77 12.00 0.55 9.76
CA LEU A 77 11.56 1.23 8.54
C LEU A 77 10.12 0.85 8.23
N ILE A 78 9.35 1.87 7.88
CA ILE A 78 7.93 1.76 7.51
C ILE A 78 7.75 2.37 6.12
N LEU A 79 7.10 1.63 5.23
CA LEU A 79 6.60 2.13 3.95
C LEU A 79 5.14 2.53 4.10
N THR A 80 4.76 3.68 3.54
CA THR A 80 3.39 4.20 3.54
C THR A 80 3.17 5.16 2.38
N ASN A 81 1.96 5.70 2.27
CA ASN A 81 1.65 6.77 1.36
C ASN A 81 2.13 8.13 1.88
N ALA A 82 2.62 8.98 0.99
CA ALA A 82 3.08 10.32 1.37
C ALA A 82 1.95 11.18 1.94
N HIS A 83 0.72 11.04 1.42
CA HIS A 83 -0.43 11.80 1.92
C HIS A 83 -0.86 11.42 3.34
N VAL A 84 -0.51 10.21 3.81
CA VAL A 84 -0.82 9.75 5.19
C VAL A 84 0.03 10.51 6.22
N VAL A 85 1.25 10.86 5.85
CA VAL A 85 2.26 11.37 6.79
C VAL A 85 2.58 12.84 6.58
N SER A 86 2.35 13.36 5.37
CA SER A 86 2.55 14.76 5.05
C SER A 86 1.53 15.63 5.79
N PRO A 87 1.95 16.59 6.63
CA PRO A 87 1.02 17.50 7.28
C PRO A 87 0.23 18.33 6.25
N SER A 88 -1.03 18.57 6.56
CA SER A 88 -1.94 19.41 5.77
C SER A 88 -2.85 20.22 6.70
N PRO A 89 -3.58 21.24 6.20
CA PRO A 89 -4.51 22.00 7.03
C PRO A 89 -5.58 21.14 7.73
N SER A 90 -6.01 20.04 7.10
CA SER A 90 -6.98 19.09 7.66
C SER A 90 -6.33 18.00 8.53
N CYS A 91 -5.05 17.75 8.33
CA CYS A 91 -4.28 16.71 9.01
C CYS A 91 -2.98 17.31 9.57
N GLN A 92 -3.12 18.08 10.65
CA GLN A 92 -1.97 18.68 11.34
C GLN A 92 -1.23 17.62 12.17
N ALA A 93 0.09 17.72 12.28
CA ALA A 93 0.87 16.75 13.03
C ALA A 93 2.11 17.41 13.61
N ASP A 94 2.29 17.30 14.93
CA ASP A 94 3.57 17.58 15.61
C ASP A 94 4.45 16.32 15.61
N ARG A 95 3.82 15.14 15.65
CA ARG A 95 4.49 13.84 15.56
C ARG A 95 3.63 12.78 14.88
N ILE A 96 4.30 11.74 14.38
CA ILE A 96 3.66 10.52 13.87
C ILE A 96 3.82 9.43 14.94
N VAL A 97 2.71 9.03 15.54
CA VAL A 97 2.65 7.90 16.47
C VAL A 97 2.39 6.63 15.67
N VAL A 98 3.15 5.58 15.98
CA VAL A 98 3.01 4.26 15.38
C VAL A 98 2.39 3.30 16.40
N ALA A 99 1.25 2.73 16.04
CA ALA A 99 0.59 1.71 16.82
C ALA A 99 0.74 0.33 16.17
N LEU A 100 1.11 -0.67 16.98
CA LEU A 100 1.37 -2.03 16.55
C LEU A 100 0.24 -2.98 16.93
N SER A 101 -0.11 -3.89 16.02
CA SER A 101 -1.00 -5.02 16.31
C SER A 101 -0.19 -6.22 16.78
N LEU A 102 0.08 -6.27 18.09
CA LEU A 102 0.91 -7.35 18.69
C LEU A 102 0.21 -8.71 18.64
N ARG A 103 -1.12 -8.71 18.75
CA ARG A 103 -1.95 -9.90 18.73
C ARG A 103 -3.01 -9.78 17.65
N VAL A 104 -3.29 -10.92 17.04
CA VAL A 104 -4.37 -11.03 16.06
C VAL A 104 -5.69 -10.76 16.79
N ASP A 105 -6.54 -9.92 16.20
CA ASP A 105 -7.88 -9.55 16.69
C ASP A 105 -7.90 -8.66 17.97
N GLU A 106 -6.76 -8.10 18.38
CA GLU A 106 -6.70 -7.03 19.37
C GLU A 106 -6.46 -5.65 18.70
N PRO A 107 -6.96 -4.55 19.28
CA PRO A 107 -6.65 -3.20 18.81
C PRO A 107 -5.15 -2.92 18.78
N ALA A 108 -4.70 -2.13 17.79
CA ALA A 108 -3.31 -1.70 17.74
C ALA A 108 -2.96 -0.81 18.94
N VAL A 109 -1.78 -1.03 19.52
CA VAL A 109 -1.31 -0.32 20.71
C VAL A 109 -0.30 0.76 20.31
N PRO A 110 -0.57 2.05 20.57
CA PRO A 110 0.40 3.13 20.37
C PRO A 110 1.68 2.87 21.15
N THR A 111 2.80 2.68 20.45
CA THR A 111 4.05 2.21 21.08
C THR A 111 5.25 3.08 20.73
N TYR A 112 5.31 3.58 19.49
CA TYR A 112 6.49 4.28 18.98
C TYR A 112 6.13 5.64 18.38
N VAL A 113 7.16 6.45 18.18
CA VAL A 113 7.15 7.66 17.35
C VAL A 113 8.11 7.43 16.18
N ALA A 114 7.68 7.84 14.99
CA ALA A 114 8.46 7.76 13.78
C ALA A 114 8.69 9.14 13.15
N GLU A 115 9.80 9.26 12.43
CA GLU A 115 10.17 10.44 11.66
C GLU A 115 10.16 10.10 10.16
N ILE A 116 9.82 11.08 9.33
CA ILE A 116 9.83 10.94 7.86
C ILE A 116 11.30 10.96 7.41
N LEU A 117 11.77 9.86 6.83
CA LEU A 117 13.11 9.76 6.25
C LEU A 117 13.13 10.34 4.84
N ASP A 118 12.13 10.00 4.03
CA ASP A 118 11.92 10.56 2.70
C ASP A 118 10.43 10.47 2.32
N ALA A 119 9.96 11.38 1.48
CA ALA A 119 8.60 11.40 0.97
C ALA A 119 8.55 12.01 -0.44
N ASN A 120 7.93 11.28 -1.36
CA ASN A 120 7.66 11.75 -2.71
C ASN A 120 6.14 11.83 -2.93
N ARG A 121 5.63 13.05 -3.06
CA ARG A 121 4.20 13.29 -3.32
C ARG A 121 3.75 12.91 -4.73
N GLY A 122 4.66 12.89 -5.71
CA GLY A 122 4.35 12.52 -7.10
C GLY A 122 4.02 11.03 -7.24
N TYR A 123 4.73 10.17 -6.50
CA TYR A 123 4.45 8.73 -6.41
C TYR A 123 3.56 8.37 -5.22
N ASP A 124 3.25 9.35 -4.38
CA ASP A 124 2.53 9.18 -3.12
C ASP A 124 3.13 8.09 -2.23
N LEU A 125 4.46 8.13 -2.07
CA LEU A 125 5.22 7.18 -1.25
C LEU A 125 6.05 7.92 -0.21
N ALA A 126 6.12 7.36 0.99
CA ALA A 126 7.00 7.83 2.05
C ALA A 126 7.63 6.66 2.81
N VAL A 127 8.86 6.90 3.25
CA VAL A 127 9.60 6.01 4.14
C VAL A 127 9.74 6.71 5.48
N LEU A 128 9.31 6.03 6.54
CA LEU A 128 9.50 6.48 7.91
C LEU A 128 10.53 5.61 8.63
N GLN A 129 11.12 6.16 9.67
CA GLN A 129 11.98 5.44 10.60
C GLN A 129 11.42 5.61 12.02
N ILE A 130 11.20 4.50 12.74
CA ILE A 130 10.96 4.54 14.18
C ILE A 130 12.22 5.08 14.88
N THR A 131 12.07 6.11 15.71
CA THR A 131 13.19 6.76 16.40
C THR A 131 13.07 6.70 17.92
N ARG A 132 11.83 6.68 18.46
CA ARG A 132 11.57 6.73 19.91
C ARG A 132 10.38 5.86 20.29
N PHE A 133 10.34 5.46 21.56
CA PHE A 133 9.12 5.00 22.21
C PHE A 133 8.17 6.19 22.45
N ILE A 134 6.89 5.91 22.62
CA ILE A 134 5.87 6.94 22.88
C ILE A 134 6.11 7.70 24.20
N ASP A 135 6.85 7.10 25.14
CA ASP A 135 7.28 7.73 26.39
C ASP A 135 8.53 8.63 26.24
N GLY A 136 9.05 8.77 25.01
CA GLY A 136 10.19 9.64 24.68
C GLY A 136 11.55 8.96 24.76
N ARG A 137 11.65 7.72 25.28
CA ARG A 137 12.92 6.97 25.28
C ARG A 137 13.37 6.69 23.84
N THR A 138 14.67 6.81 23.58
CA THR A 138 15.24 6.47 22.27
C THR A 138 15.18 4.97 22.02
N VAL A 139 14.93 4.58 20.77
CA VAL A 139 15.00 3.19 20.34
C VAL A 139 16.41 2.84 19.91
N ASP A 140 16.93 1.69 20.39
CA ASP A 140 18.12 1.07 19.80
C ASP A 140 17.72 0.18 18.63
N ARG A 141 18.08 0.62 17.42
CA ARG A 141 17.76 -0.04 16.16
C ARG A 141 18.36 -1.44 16.02
N ASN A 142 19.47 -1.72 16.70
CA ASN A 142 20.14 -3.02 16.63
C ASN A 142 19.39 -4.11 17.42
N THR A 143 18.49 -3.72 18.33
CA THR A 143 17.81 -4.63 19.25
C THR A 143 16.29 -4.69 19.05
N LEU A 144 15.71 -3.80 18.23
CA LEU A 144 14.26 -3.63 18.07
C LEU A 144 13.51 -4.86 17.52
N LYS A 145 14.09 -5.58 16.54
CA LYS A 145 13.61 -6.87 16.00
C LYS A 145 12.09 -6.93 15.71
N LEU A 146 11.57 -5.97 14.95
CA LEU A 146 10.15 -5.93 14.59
C LEU A 146 9.75 -6.98 13.55
N PRO A 147 8.47 -7.43 13.54
CA PRO A 147 7.93 -8.27 12.48
C PRO A 147 7.90 -7.49 11.16
N ILE A 148 8.28 -8.13 10.06
CA ILE A 148 8.30 -7.53 8.71
C ILE A 148 7.50 -8.36 7.71
N CYS A 149 6.94 -7.68 6.71
CA CYS A 149 6.26 -8.32 5.60
C CYS A 149 7.27 -8.68 4.49
N GLY A 150 7.74 -9.93 4.45
CA GLY A 150 8.67 -10.42 3.41
C GLY A 150 10.15 -10.10 3.68
N ALA A 151 11.05 -10.67 2.87
CA ALA A 151 12.49 -10.43 2.97
C ALA A 151 12.89 -9.20 2.14
N TRP A 152 12.66 -7.99 2.67
CA TRP A 152 13.09 -6.76 2.02
C TRP A 152 14.60 -6.60 2.18
N ARG A 153 15.34 -6.79 1.09
CA ARG A 153 16.74 -6.43 1.01
C ARG A 153 16.84 -5.01 0.48
N PHE A 154 16.84 -4.05 1.39
CA PHE A 154 17.07 -2.65 1.05
C PHE A 154 18.49 -2.49 0.49
N LEU A 155 18.58 -2.42 -0.83
CA LEU A 155 19.75 -1.85 -1.49
C LEU A 155 19.72 -0.36 -1.13
N ARG A 156 20.81 0.13 -0.52
CA ARG A 156 21.00 1.57 -0.35
C ARG A 156 20.92 2.17 -1.75
N CYS A 157 19.93 2.99 -2.03
CA CYS A 157 20.00 3.88 -3.18
C CYS A 157 21.21 4.77 -2.92
N ALA A 158 22.32 4.50 -3.60
CA ALA A 158 23.47 5.39 -3.58
C ALA A 158 22.98 6.73 -4.13
N ALA A 159 23.10 7.79 -3.33
CA ALA A 159 22.91 9.15 -3.81
C ALA A 159 23.89 9.37 -4.98
N GLY A 160 23.35 9.65 -6.16
CA GLY A 160 24.10 10.14 -7.32
C GLY A 160 24.24 11.65 -7.28
#